data_AF-A0A3N5J493-F1
#
_entry.id   AF-A0A3N5J493-F1
#
_cell.length_a   1.000
_cell.length_b   1.000
_cell.length_c   1.000
_cell.angle_alpha   90.00
_cell.angle_beta   90.00
_cell.angle_gamma   90.00
#
_symmetry.space_group_name_H-M   'P 1'
#
loop_
_entity.id
_entity.type
_entity.pdbx_description
1 polymer ?
#
loop_
_entity_poly.entity_id
_entity_poly.type
_entity_poly.pdbx_seq_one_letter_code
_entity_poly.pdbx_strand_id
1 'polypeptide(L)'
;MATGNKQSPRLDYLLAASSARMDRWRELNARALAWAAGARGERAAVEAALAEVAPLEDFFAYPGPRLLKTLADRIAADDAYGVGRLVRRLSGSMLSGRYRYDSGDWETADDSADHLPDRVPLAPGGESHRPYFETLLVTPWPAAQRAGIAQEIRRLRRNEDAMIYEPVLVGSVEDAILGTILNGKVEAVVIYDGIPVPSQHDVPLLREVLASQGLDTSSLVPREIGVALARIIKRIRPELDIYLLTDRRVEELAGDPAASMIRRVFYEVEELMEVHLNILEGVADRLETPHFDNLKRYAARPISTFHALPIARGKSIMKSNWIHDMGEFYGLNLFLAETSATTGGLDSMLEPTGTIKRAQEKFARAVGADHVFFVTNGTSTSNKMVYQAVTKPGDIVIVDRNCHKSHHYGMVLSGAQPLYVEAYPMTEYSMYGAVPLRIIKRALLDLKAEGKLDRVKMVTLTNCTFDGHVYNTLRVMKECLAIKPDLLFLWDEAWFGFARFTPFLRPRTAMGAAAALEEWRASPAALTAYEAQAAELGEDLDPADPRLLERSL
;
A
#
# COMPACT_ATOMS: atom_id res chain seq x y z
N MET A 1 -7.67 47.69 -11.94
CA MET A 1 -6.73 46.79 -12.64
C MET A 1 -6.32 45.67 -11.70
N ALA A 2 -7.14 44.63 -11.59
CA ALA A 2 -6.79 43.43 -10.85
C ALA A 2 -5.91 42.58 -11.77
N THR A 3 -4.61 42.52 -11.50
CA THR A 3 -3.69 41.59 -12.16
C THR A 3 -4.09 40.18 -11.74
N GLY A 4 -4.79 39.49 -12.64
CA GLY A 4 -5.09 38.07 -12.52
C GLY A 4 -3.78 37.29 -12.48
N ASN A 5 -3.41 36.84 -11.28
CA ASN A 5 -2.33 35.90 -11.10
C ASN A 5 -2.84 34.57 -11.68
N LYS A 6 -2.38 34.19 -12.88
CA LYS A 6 -2.60 32.86 -13.44
C LYS A 6 -1.91 31.87 -12.49
N GLN A 7 -2.66 31.30 -11.55
CA GLN A 7 -2.15 30.21 -10.73
C GLN A 7 -1.87 29.04 -11.67
N SER A 8 -0.60 28.67 -11.82
CA SER A 8 -0.21 27.39 -12.43
C SER A 8 -0.99 26.27 -11.75
N PRO A 9 -1.42 25.22 -12.48
CA PRO A 9 -2.16 24.10 -11.90
C PRO A 9 -1.32 23.47 -10.78
N ARG A 10 -1.75 23.67 -9.52
CA ARG A 10 -1.00 23.22 -8.34
C ARG A 10 -1.26 21.74 -8.10
N LEU A 11 -0.18 20.96 -8.00
CA LEU A 11 -0.15 19.57 -7.53
C LEU A 11 -0.10 19.51 -5.98
N ASP A 12 -0.55 20.57 -5.30
CA ASP A 12 -0.38 20.80 -3.86
C ASP A 12 -1.26 19.90 -2.97
N TYR A 13 -2.29 19.25 -3.52
CA TYR A 13 -3.06 18.24 -2.81
C TYR A 13 -2.63 16.81 -3.16
N LEU A 14 -1.33 16.48 -3.05
CA LEU A 14 -0.73 15.19 -3.44
C LEU A 14 -1.57 13.96 -3.03
N LEU A 15 -2.17 13.98 -1.84
CA LEU A 15 -2.97 12.89 -1.29
C LEU A 15 -4.37 12.76 -1.91
N ALA A 16 -4.98 13.90 -2.29
CA ALA A 16 -6.27 13.92 -2.95
C ALA A 16 -6.15 13.93 -4.47
N ALA A 17 -4.96 14.20 -5.02
CA ALA A 17 -4.73 14.36 -6.45
C ALA A 17 -5.02 13.08 -7.24
N SER A 18 -4.62 11.91 -6.73
CA SER A 18 -4.95 10.63 -7.36
C SER A 18 -6.46 10.36 -7.37
N SER A 19 -7.17 10.62 -6.25
CA SER A 19 -8.63 10.47 -6.21
C SER A 19 -9.34 11.52 -7.07
N ALA A 20 -8.82 12.76 -7.09
CA ALA A 20 -9.35 13.88 -7.84
C ALA A 20 -9.16 13.72 -9.35
N ARG A 21 -8.21 12.89 -9.81
CA ARG A 21 -8.01 12.62 -11.24
C ARG A 21 -9.31 12.23 -11.93
N MET A 22 -10.08 11.30 -11.34
CA MET A 22 -11.36 10.86 -11.91
C MET A 22 -12.39 11.98 -11.93
N ASP A 23 -12.44 12.80 -10.88
CA ASP A 23 -13.39 13.91 -10.79
C ASP A 23 -13.03 15.04 -11.78
N ARG A 24 -11.74 15.34 -11.98
CA ARG A 24 -11.28 16.29 -13.01
C ARG A 24 -11.61 15.81 -14.42
N TRP A 25 -11.47 14.51 -14.71
CA TRP A 25 -11.91 13.94 -15.98
C TRP A 25 -13.43 13.97 -16.17
N ARG A 26 -14.22 13.82 -15.09
CA ARG A 26 -15.68 13.98 -15.13
C ARG A 26 -16.06 15.43 -15.42
N GLU A 27 -15.38 16.38 -14.82
CA GLU A 27 -15.60 17.81 -15.05
C GLU A 27 -15.22 18.21 -16.48
N LEU A 28 -14.06 17.75 -16.98
CA LEU A 28 -13.67 17.94 -18.38
C LEU A 28 -14.72 17.34 -19.34
N ASN A 29 -15.26 16.16 -19.02
CA ASN A 29 -16.34 15.54 -19.80
C ASN A 29 -17.63 16.36 -19.80
N ALA A 30 -18.05 16.88 -18.64
CA ALA A 30 -19.24 17.72 -18.54
C ALA A 30 -19.12 19.00 -19.40
N ARG A 31 -17.96 19.68 -19.33
CA ARG A 31 -17.67 20.88 -20.13
C ARG A 31 -17.56 20.57 -21.63
N ALA A 32 -16.92 19.46 -22.00
CA ALA A 32 -16.81 19.02 -23.39
C ALA A 32 -18.18 18.71 -24.01
N LEU A 33 -19.09 18.10 -23.25
CA LEU A 33 -20.47 17.85 -23.71
C LEU A 33 -21.28 19.15 -23.82
N ALA A 34 -21.12 20.09 -22.90
CA ALA A 34 -21.76 21.40 -22.99
C ALA A 34 -21.28 22.18 -24.22
N TRP A 35 -19.98 22.14 -24.51
CA TRP A 35 -19.42 22.74 -25.72
C TRP A 35 -19.98 22.10 -27.00
N ALA A 36 -20.02 20.76 -27.06
CA ALA A 36 -20.60 20.02 -28.19
C ALA A 36 -22.10 20.31 -28.39
N ALA A 37 -22.83 20.66 -27.33
CA ALA A 37 -24.24 21.06 -27.37
C ALA A 37 -24.45 22.52 -27.79
N GLY A 38 -23.39 23.29 -28.06
CA GLY A 38 -23.47 24.67 -28.55
C GLY A 38 -23.58 25.75 -27.47
N ALA A 39 -23.25 25.44 -26.21
CA ALA A 39 -23.22 26.44 -25.14
C ALA A 39 -22.07 27.45 -25.35
N ARG A 40 -22.35 28.75 -25.14
CA ARG A 40 -21.39 29.85 -25.36
C ARG A 40 -20.35 29.90 -24.25
N GLY A 41 -19.07 30.06 -24.61
CA GLY A 41 -17.97 30.22 -23.65
C GLY A 41 -17.33 28.92 -23.16
N GLU A 42 -17.86 27.77 -23.56
CA GLU A 42 -17.41 26.45 -23.07
C GLU A 42 -16.03 26.02 -23.62
N ARG A 43 -15.59 26.52 -24.77
CA ARG A 43 -14.23 26.23 -25.29
C ARG A 43 -13.14 26.61 -24.28
N ALA A 44 -13.20 27.82 -23.74
CA ALA A 44 -12.25 28.29 -22.74
C ALA A 44 -12.35 27.49 -21.44
N ALA A 45 -13.56 27.04 -21.08
CA ALA A 45 -13.78 26.19 -19.91
C ALA A 45 -13.18 24.78 -20.10
N VAL A 46 -13.25 24.21 -21.31
CA VAL A 46 -12.61 22.95 -21.70
C VAL A 46 -11.09 23.08 -21.71
N GLU A 47 -10.55 24.17 -22.30
CA GLU A 47 -9.11 24.45 -22.28
C GLU A 47 -8.57 24.58 -20.84
N ALA A 48 -9.31 25.28 -19.96
CA ALA A 48 -8.96 25.39 -18.56
C ALA A 48 -9.00 24.03 -17.82
N ALA A 49 -10.06 23.24 -18.02
CA ALA A 49 -10.18 21.92 -17.39
C ALA A 49 -9.11 20.93 -17.91
N LEU A 50 -8.75 21.01 -19.20
CA LEU A 50 -7.65 20.22 -19.75
C LEU A 50 -6.31 20.62 -19.14
N ALA A 51 -6.07 21.92 -18.92
CA ALA A 51 -4.86 22.41 -18.27
C ALA A 51 -4.70 21.94 -16.81
N GLU A 52 -5.81 21.66 -16.11
CA GLU A 52 -5.79 21.09 -14.75
C GLU A 52 -5.55 19.58 -14.74
N VAL A 53 -5.91 18.88 -15.80
CA VAL A 53 -5.74 17.42 -15.94
C VAL A 53 -4.36 17.08 -16.49
N ALA A 54 -3.87 17.83 -17.49
CA ALA A 54 -2.67 17.49 -18.25
C ALA A 54 -1.43 17.18 -17.38
N PRO A 55 -1.08 17.97 -16.33
CA PRO A 55 0.09 17.66 -15.49
C PRO A 55 -0.03 16.34 -14.71
N LEU A 56 -1.25 15.90 -14.39
CA LEU A 56 -1.45 14.62 -13.71
C LEU A 56 -1.21 13.44 -14.66
N GLU A 57 -1.54 13.62 -15.94
CA GLU A 57 -1.48 12.55 -16.93
C GLU A 57 -0.06 12.15 -17.32
N ASP A 58 0.95 12.96 -16.98
CA ASP A 58 2.36 12.58 -17.12
C ASP A 58 2.73 11.39 -16.20
N PHE A 59 1.94 11.13 -15.16
CA PHE A 59 2.17 10.06 -14.19
C PHE A 59 1.30 8.81 -14.42
N PHE A 60 0.49 8.76 -15.47
CA PHE A 60 -0.37 7.61 -15.80
C PHE A 60 -0.20 7.17 -17.25
N ALA A 61 -0.28 5.87 -17.50
CA ALA A 61 -0.07 5.37 -18.86
C ALA A 61 -1.24 5.72 -19.80
N TYR A 62 -2.48 5.53 -19.35
CA TYR A 62 -3.70 5.85 -20.10
C TYR A 62 -4.28 7.19 -19.63
N PRO A 63 -4.70 8.11 -20.53
CA PRO A 63 -4.85 7.96 -21.98
C PRO A 63 -3.54 8.16 -22.76
N GLY A 64 -2.50 8.67 -22.10
CA GLY A 64 -1.18 8.83 -22.67
C GLY A 64 -1.08 9.99 -23.68
N PRO A 65 0.14 10.30 -24.13
CA PRO A 65 0.45 11.53 -24.85
C PRO A 65 -0.21 11.61 -26.24
N ARG A 66 -0.44 10.47 -26.90
CA ARG A 66 -1.04 10.42 -28.24
C ARG A 66 -2.49 10.89 -28.21
N LEU A 67 -3.30 10.37 -27.29
CA LEU A 67 -4.72 10.73 -27.16
C LEU A 67 -4.88 12.16 -26.63
N LEU A 68 -4.02 12.59 -25.69
CA LEU A 68 -4.01 13.98 -25.22
C LEU A 68 -3.63 14.97 -26.32
N LYS A 69 -2.67 14.63 -27.17
CA LYS A 69 -2.34 15.44 -28.35
C LYS A 69 -3.51 15.53 -29.31
N THR A 70 -4.17 14.42 -29.64
CA THR A 70 -5.37 14.43 -30.49
C THR A 70 -6.49 15.28 -29.89
N LEU A 71 -6.68 15.23 -28.57
CA LEU A 71 -7.64 16.09 -27.88
C LEU A 71 -7.27 17.58 -28.03
N ALA A 72 -6.01 17.94 -27.81
CA ALA A 72 -5.53 19.30 -27.98
C ALA A 72 -5.67 19.80 -29.44
N ASP A 73 -5.34 18.96 -30.42
CA ASP A 73 -5.45 19.28 -31.84
C ASP A 73 -6.93 19.52 -32.24
N ARG A 74 -7.87 18.71 -31.73
CA ARG A 74 -9.32 18.90 -31.96
C ARG A 74 -9.85 20.17 -31.31
N ILE A 75 -9.38 20.51 -30.10
CA ILE A 75 -9.71 21.79 -29.44
C ILE A 75 -9.21 22.97 -30.27
N ALA A 76 -7.97 22.89 -30.77
CA ALA A 76 -7.38 23.94 -31.61
C ALA A 76 -8.15 24.12 -32.93
N ALA A 77 -8.65 23.03 -33.51
CA ALA A 77 -9.47 23.01 -34.72
C ALA A 77 -10.94 23.44 -34.52
N ASP A 78 -11.35 23.78 -33.29
CA ASP A 78 -12.74 24.14 -32.93
C ASP A 78 -13.75 22.99 -33.17
N ASP A 79 -13.28 21.73 -33.16
CA ASP A 79 -14.10 20.53 -33.34
C ASP A 79 -14.80 20.12 -32.03
N ALA A 80 -15.83 20.88 -31.65
CA ALA A 80 -16.57 20.66 -30.41
C ALA A 80 -17.19 19.24 -30.34
N TYR A 81 -17.68 18.71 -31.47
CA TYR A 81 -18.29 17.38 -31.53
C TYR A 81 -17.25 16.27 -31.32
N GLY A 82 -16.11 16.34 -32.02
CA GLY A 82 -15.02 15.38 -31.87
C GLY A 82 -14.35 15.43 -30.49
N VAL A 83 -14.29 16.61 -29.86
CA VAL A 83 -13.84 16.75 -28.46
C VAL A 83 -14.83 16.10 -27.50
N GLY A 84 -16.13 16.38 -27.63
CA GLY A 84 -17.17 15.77 -26.80
C GLY A 84 -17.17 14.24 -26.90
N ARG A 85 -17.04 13.68 -28.11
CA ARG A 85 -16.96 12.22 -28.34
C ARG A 85 -15.71 11.61 -27.71
N LEU A 86 -14.54 12.21 -27.96
CA LEU A 86 -13.27 11.70 -27.46
C LEU A 86 -13.22 11.74 -25.93
N VAL A 87 -13.52 12.87 -25.30
CA VAL A 87 -13.49 13.01 -23.83
C VAL A 87 -14.49 12.07 -23.17
N ARG A 88 -15.69 11.89 -23.74
CA ARG A 88 -16.67 10.92 -23.25
C ARG A 88 -16.14 9.49 -23.29
N ARG A 89 -15.45 9.09 -24.36
CA ARG A 89 -14.80 7.77 -24.47
C ARG A 89 -13.69 7.62 -23.43
N LEU A 90 -12.79 8.60 -23.32
CA LEU A 90 -11.68 8.58 -22.35
C LEU A 90 -12.19 8.46 -20.91
N SER A 91 -13.14 9.32 -20.53
CA SER A 91 -13.77 9.32 -19.21
C SER A 91 -14.51 8.00 -18.94
N GLY A 92 -15.28 7.51 -19.90
CA GLY A 92 -15.99 6.22 -19.79
C GLY A 92 -15.06 5.01 -19.65
N SER A 93 -13.97 4.96 -20.42
CA SER A 93 -12.98 3.89 -20.33
C SER A 93 -12.22 3.93 -19.00
N MET A 94 -11.87 5.11 -18.48
CA MET A 94 -11.26 5.25 -17.16
C MET A 94 -12.16 4.76 -16.02
N LEU A 95 -13.46 5.09 -16.07
CA LEU A 95 -14.45 4.69 -15.07
C LEU A 95 -14.77 3.19 -15.12
N SER A 96 -14.83 2.61 -16.32
CA SER A 96 -15.11 1.18 -16.52
C SER A 96 -13.87 0.30 -16.40
N GLY A 97 -12.66 0.86 -16.53
CA GLY A 97 -11.41 0.11 -16.58
C GLY A 97 -11.15 -0.60 -17.92
N ARG A 98 -11.92 -0.30 -18.98
CA ARG A 98 -11.85 -0.99 -20.27
C ARG A 98 -10.50 -0.87 -20.98
N TYR A 99 -9.81 0.27 -20.85
CA TYR A 99 -8.47 0.49 -21.43
C TYR A 99 -7.43 -0.56 -21.05
N ARG A 100 -7.66 -1.34 -19.98
CA ARG A 100 -6.77 -2.41 -19.53
C ARG A 100 -6.82 -3.66 -20.42
N TYR A 101 -7.92 -3.86 -21.13
CA TYR A 101 -8.23 -5.09 -21.85
C TYR A 101 -8.60 -4.84 -23.32
N ASP A 102 -9.12 -3.65 -23.63
CA ASP A 102 -9.53 -3.25 -24.96
C ASP A 102 -8.47 -2.33 -25.59
N SER A 103 -7.77 -2.85 -26.60
CA SER A 103 -6.75 -2.07 -27.33
C SER A 103 -7.35 -0.90 -28.12
N GLY A 104 -8.64 -0.96 -28.50
CA GLY A 104 -9.33 0.07 -29.27
C GLY A 104 -9.52 1.38 -28.50
N ASP A 105 -9.48 1.33 -27.16
CA ASP A 105 -9.55 2.52 -26.30
C ASP A 105 -8.29 3.40 -26.42
N TRP A 106 -7.16 2.83 -26.86
CA TRP A 106 -5.89 3.53 -27.06
C TRP A 106 -5.74 4.16 -28.45
N GLU A 107 -6.69 3.88 -29.35
CA GLU A 107 -6.65 4.35 -30.73
C GLU A 107 -7.24 5.76 -30.87
N THR A 108 -6.66 6.57 -31.77
CA THR A 108 -7.12 7.92 -32.05
C THR A 108 -8.31 7.97 -33.01
N ALA A 109 -8.60 6.86 -33.70
CA ALA A 109 -9.70 6.77 -34.63
C ALA A 109 -11.04 6.78 -33.88
N ASP A 110 -12.05 7.38 -34.49
CA ASP A 110 -13.40 7.46 -33.93
C ASP A 110 -14.22 6.17 -34.13
N ASP A 111 -13.75 5.25 -34.98
CA ASP A 111 -14.46 4.02 -35.38
C ASP A 111 -14.51 2.95 -34.27
N SER A 112 -13.71 3.07 -33.20
CA SER A 112 -13.77 2.15 -32.05
C SER A 112 -14.93 2.43 -31.08
N ALA A 113 -15.75 3.45 -31.33
CA ALA A 113 -16.67 4.04 -30.36
C ALA A 113 -18.07 3.39 -30.25
N ASP A 114 -18.38 2.32 -30.99
CA ASP A 114 -19.73 1.71 -30.98
C ASP A 114 -19.93 0.59 -29.95
N HIS A 115 -18.90 0.17 -29.23
CA HIS A 115 -19.08 -0.75 -28.11
C HIS A 115 -19.53 0.04 -26.88
N LEU A 116 -20.83 0.01 -26.58
CA LEU A 116 -21.39 0.40 -25.28
C LEU A 116 -20.51 -0.18 -24.15
N PRO A 117 -20.26 0.55 -23.05
CA PRO A 117 -19.58 -0.04 -21.91
C PRO A 117 -20.38 -1.26 -21.47
N ASP A 118 -19.74 -2.43 -21.46
CA ASP A 118 -20.33 -3.64 -20.88
C ASP A 118 -20.68 -3.32 -19.42
N ARG A 119 -21.98 -3.04 -19.18
CA ARG A 119 -22.54 -2.80 -17.84
C ARG A 119 -22.73 -4.12 -17.07
N VAL A 120 -22.41 -5.24 -17.71
CA VAL A 120 -22.54 -6.58 -17.17
C VAL A 120 -21.13 -7.14 -16.99
N PRO A 121 -20.79 -7.69 -15.81
CA PRO A 121 -19.57 -8.49 -15.67
C PRO A 121 -19.58 -9.57 -16.76
N LEU A 122 -18.54 -9.62 -17.60
CA LEU A 122 -18.38 -10.67 -18.61
C LEU A 122 -18.57 -12.04 -17.94
N ALA A 123 -19.41 -12.87 -18.55
CA ALA A 123 -19.60 -14.25 -18.12
C ALA A 123 -18.22 -14.96 -18.05
N PRO A 124 -17.99 -15.87 -17.09
CA PRO A 124 -16.75 -16.62 -17.01
C PRO A 124 -16.60 -17.47 -18.28
N GLY A 125 -15.78 -17.03 -19.24
CA GLY A 125 -15.58 -17.73 -20.52
C GLY A 125 -15.27 -16.86 -21.74
N GLY A 126 -15.40 -15.52 -21.66
CA GLY A 126 -14.89 -14.59 -22.69
C GLY A 126 -13.38 -14.36 -22.56
N GLU A 127 -12.72 -13.94 -23.65
CA GLU A 127 -11.27 -13.74 -23.85
C GLU A 127 -10.39 -13.62 -22.59
N SER A 128 -9.24 -14.31 -22.60
CA SER A 128 -8.30 -14.38 -21.47
C SER A 128 -7.97 -12.99 -20.91
N HIS A 129 -8.61 -12.67 -19.79
CA HIS A 129 -8.40 -11.44 -19.06
C HIS A 129 -7.03 -11.48 -18.38
N ARG A 130 -6.02 -10.92 -19.04
CA ARG A 130 -4.68 -10.78 -18.48
C ARG A 130 -4.66 -9.65 -17.46
N PRO A 131 -4.09 -9.83 -16.26
CA PRO A 131 -3.86 -8.75 -15.32
C PRO A 131 -3.11 -7.59 -15.96
N TYR A 132 -3.50 -6.36 -15.61
CA TYR A 132 -2.90 -5.12 -16.10
C TYR A 132 -2.20 -4.39 -14.95
N PHE A 133 -1.01 -3.85 -15.20
CA PHE A 133 -0.32 -2.91 -14.31
C PHE A 133 0.46 -1.85 -15.09
N GLU A 134 1.09 -0.92 -14.38
CA GLU A 134 1.93 0.12 -14.98
C GLU A 134 3.37 -0.01 -14.47
N THR A 135 4.35 0.31 -15.32
CA THR A 135 5.78 0.34 -14.94
C THR A 135 6.29 1.75 -15.08
N LEU A 136 6.87 2.29 -14.02
CA LEU A 136 7.46 3.63 -14.01
C LEU A 136 8.89 3.54 -14.55
N LEU A 137 9.16 4.17 -15.70
CA LEU A 137 10.49 4.29 -16.28
C LEU A 137 11.01 5.70 -16.01
N VAL A 138 12.09 5.79 -15.25
CA VAL A 138 12.77 7.05 -14.91
C VAL A 138 13.97 7.19 -15.81
N THR A 139 13.92 8.15 -16.73
CA THR A 139 14.88 8.22 -17.85
C THR A 139 15.27 9.66 -18.16
N PRO A 140 16.55 9.92 -18.52
CA PRO A 140 16.99 11.25 -18.95
C PRO A 140 16.56 11.63 -20.39
N TRP A 141 15.84 10.75 -21.10
CA TRP A 141 15.54 10.95 -22.52
C TRP A 141 14.54 12.10 -22.78
N PRO A 142 14.71 12.85 -23.87
CA PRO A 142 13.75 13.88 -24.29
C PRO A 142 12.33 13.32 -24.53
N ALA A 143 11.31 14.15 -24.36
CA ALA A 143 9.90 13.78 -24.54
C ALA A 143 9.58 13.10 -25.88
N ALA A 144 10.22 13.54 -26.98
CA ALA A 144 10.03 12.96 -28.30
C ALA A 144 10.50 11.50 -28.38
N GLN A 145 11.60 11.16 -27.70
CA GLN A 145 12.16 9.80 -27.66
C GLN A 145 11.33 8.88 -26.76
N ARG A 146 10.78 9.41 -25.66
CA ARG A 146 9.93 8.65 -24.71
C ARG A 146 8.72 7.98 -25.39
N ALA A 147 8.08 8.66 -26.34
CA ALA A 147 6.94 8.11 -27.07
C ALA A 147 7.31 6.92 -27.98
N GLY A 148 8.52 6.95 -28.58
CA GLY A 148 9.04 5.86 -29.40
C GLY A 148 9.32 4.60 -28.56
N ILE A 149 10.03 4.78 -27.44
CA ILE A 149 10.34 3.67 -26.51
C ILE A 149 9.07 3.03 -25.95
N ALA A 150 8.04 3.83 -25.64
CA ALA A 150 6.75 3.28 -25.19
C ALA A 150 6.14 2.32 -26.24
N GLN A 151 6.30 2.61 -27.54
CA GLN A 151 5.85 1.71 -28.61
C GLN A 151 6.73 0.48 -28.74
N GLU A 152 8.04 0.61 -28.58
CA GLU A 152 8.97 -0.53 -28.58
C GLU A 152 8.65 -1.52 -27.45
N ILE A 153 8.43 -1.02 -26.23
CA ILE A 153 8.00 -1.84 -25.08
C ILE A 153 6.70 -2.58 -25.38
N ARG A 154 5.73 -1.93 -26.03
CA ARG A 154 4.47 -2.58 -26.43
C ARG A 154 4.70 -3.71 -27.43
N ARG A 155 5.70 -3.60 -28.31
CA ARG A 155 6.06 -4.65 -29.29
C ARG A 155 6.76 -5.84 -28.65
N LEU A 156 7.32 -5.71 -27.46
CA LEU A 156 7.93 -6.84 -26.72
C LEU A 156 6.87 -7.82 -26.21
N ARG A 157 5.62 -7.40 -26.08
CA ARG A 157 4.52 -8.22 -25.55
C ARG A 157 4.29 -9.46 -26.40
N ARG A 158 4.16 -10.59 -25.73
CA ARG A 158 3.89 -11.90 -26.31
C ARG A 158 2.51 -12.38 -25.90
N ASN A 159 2.00 -13.35 -26.66
CA ASN A 159 0.72 -13.99 -26.32
C ASN A 159 0.83 -14.86 -25.07
N GLU A 160 2.04 -15.34 -24.76
CA GLU A 160 2.35 -16.21 -23.62
C GLU A 160 2.53 -15.44 -22.30
N ASP A 161 2.66 -14.11 -22.36
CA ASP A 161 2.84 -13.30 -21.14
C ASP A 161 1.59 -13.40 -20.27
N ALA A 162 1.79 -13.80 -19.02
CA ALA A 162 0.72 -14.01 -18.04
C ALA A 162 -0.02 -12.71 -17.67
N MET A 163 0.58 -11.55 -17.96
CA MET A 163 0.11 -10.22 -17.59
C MET A 163 0.61 -9.18 -18.60
N ILE A 164 0.00 -8.00 -18.60
CA ILE A 164 0.34 -6.90 -19.48
C ILE A 164 0.69 -5.69 -18.63
N TYR A 165 1.73 -4.93 -19.02
CA TYR A 165 2.01 -3.64 -18.42
C TYR A 165 2.18 -2.54 -19.45
N GLU A 166 1.80 -1.32 -19.06
CA GLU A 166 2.08 -0.10 -19.83
C GLU A 166 3.21 0.73 -19.19
N PRO A 167 4.10 1.33 -20.00
CA PRO A 167 5.17 2.17 -19.48
C PRO A 167 4.68 3.60 -19.18
N VAL A 168 5.09 4.13 -18.03
CA VAL A 168 4.93 5.53 -17.61
C VAL A 168 6.32 6.15 -17.57
N LEU A 169 6.63 7.10 -18.46
CA LEU A 169 7.98 7.62 -18.63
C LEU A 169 8.13 9.01 -18.01
N VAL A 170 8.91 9.10 -16.93
CA VAL A 170 9.21 10.34 -16.21
C VAL A 170 10.66 10.77 -16.39
N GLY A 171 10.90 12.09 -16.35
CA GLY A 171 12.18 12.69 -16.74
C GLY A 171 13.13 13.06 -15.60
N SER A 172 12.69 12.95 -14.34
CA SER A 172 13.45 13.44 -13.19
C SER A 172 13.22 12.60 -11.93
N VAL A 173 14.09 12.81 -10.93
CA VAL A 173 13.96 12.19 -9.59
C VAL A 173 12.66 12.63 -8.92
N GLU A 174 12.35 13.93 -8.91
CA GLU A 174 11.13 14.45 -8.29
C GLU A 174 9.87 13.93 -8.99
N ASP A 175 9.86 13.81 -10.33
CA ASP A 175 8.74 13.23 -11.08
C ASP A 175 8.56 11.74 -10.79
N ALA A 176 9.65 11.00 -10.56
CA ALA A 176 9.57 9.59 -10.16
C ALA A 176 8.94 9.42 -8.79
N ILE A 177 9.25 10.32 -7.85
CA ILE A 177 8.64 10.34 -6.52
C ILE A 177 7.15 10.67 -6.63
N LEU A 178 6.78 11.67 -7.45
CA LEU A 178 5.37 12.00 -7.73
C LEU A 178 4.63 10.82 -8.35
N GLY A 179 5.18 10.18 -9.39
CA GLY A 179 4.60 9.00 -10.02
C GLY A 179 4.38 7.85 -9.03
N THR A 180 5.33 7.65 -8.10
CA THR A 180 5.22 6.64 -7.04
C THR A 180 4.09 6.93 -6.05
N ILE A 181 3.85 8.21 -5.72
CA ILE A 181 2.80 8.65 -4.79
C ILE A 181 1.42 8.65 -5.47
N LEU A 182 1.35 9.17 -6.69
CA LEU A 182 0.10 9.46 -7.40
C LEU A 182 -0.45 8.23 -8.13
N ASN A 183 0.40 7.35 -8.63
CA ASN A 183 -0.04 6.22 -9.44
C ASN A 183 -0.01 4.90 -8.66
N GLY A 184 -1.16 4.57 -8.07
CA GLY A 184 -1.36 3.30 -7.36
C GLY A 184 -1.29 2.04 -8.22
N LYS A 185 -1.27 2.16 -9.56
CA LYS A 185 -1.17 1.01 -10.49
C LYS A 185 0.27 0.67 -10.88
N VAL A 186 1.22 1.50 -10.47
CA VAL A 186 2.64 1.18 -10.66
C VAL A 186 2.96 -0.04 -9.81
N GLU A 187 3.52 -1.06 -10.44
CA GLU A 187 3.94 -2.30 -9.77
C GLU A 187 5.45 -2.57 -9.94
N ALA A 188 6.13 -1.87 -10.84
CA ALA A 188 7.57 -1.95 -11.04
C ALA A 188 8.15 -0.58 -11.42
N VAL A 189 9.43 -0.37 -11.07
CA VAL A 189 10.18 0.85 -11.39
C VAL A 189 11.48 0.48 -12.07
N VAL A 190 11.78 1.14 -13.18
CA VAL A 190 13.04 1.03 -13.92
C VAL A 190 13.74 2.37 -13.88
N ILE A 191 14.94 2.42 -13.31
CA ILE A 191 15.74 3.63 -13.14
C ILE A 191 16.94 3.56 -14.07
N TYR A 192 17.11 4.53 -14.95
CA TYR A 192 18.31 4.70 -15.78
C TYR A 192 19.32 5.62 -15.08
N ASP A 193 20.62 5.47 -15.32
CA ASP A 193 21.61 6.43 -14.80
C ASP A 193 21.48 7.81 -15.51
N GLY A 194 22.04 8.86 -14.92
CA GLY A 194 22.10 10.20 -15.53
C GLY A 194 20.80 11.03 -15.45
N ILE A 195 19.83 10.63 -14.63
CA ILE A 195 18.56 11.36 -14.45
C ILE A 195 18.81 12.70 -13.70
N PRO A 196 18.24 13.82 -14.17
CA PRO A 196 18.27 15.09 -13.44
C PRO A 196 17.39 15.05 -12.17
N VAL A 197 17.79 15.78 -11.13
CA VAL A 197 17.02 15.86 -9.87
C VAL A 197 15.71 16.67 -10.00
N PRO A 198 15.71 17.91 -10.52
CA PRO A 198 14.53 18.77 -10.45
C PRO A 198 13.39 18.31 -11.36
N SER A 199 12.16 18.42 -10.86
CA SER A 199 10.92 18.20 -11.61
C SER A 199 10.74 19.24 -12.72
N GLN A 200 10.03 18.85 -13.79
CA GLN A 200 9.51 19.78 -14.79
C GLN A 200 8.28 20.56 -14.27
N HIS A 201 7.68 20.11 -13.17
CA HIS A 201 6.54 20.73 -12.50
C HIS A 201 6.99 21.49 -11.24
N ASP A 202 6.28 22.57 -10.92
CA ASP A 202 6.53 23.33 -9.68
C ASP A 202 5.81 22.67 -8.48
N VAL A 203 6.58 21.97 -7.64
CA VAL A 203 6.06 21.14 -6.52
C VAL A 203 6.73 21.46 -5.16
N PRO A 204 6.56 22.69 -4.61
CA PRO A 204 7.22 23.09 -3.37
C PRO A 204 6.86 22.21 -2.16
N LEU A 205 5.60 21.76 -2.05
CA LEU A 205 5.15 20.91 -0.96
C LEU A 205 5.83 19.53 -0.96
N LEU A 206 6.16 18.99 -2.13
CA LEU A 206 6.89 17.71 -2.21
C LEU A 206 8.24 17.83 -1.50
N ARG A 207 8.96 18.93 -1.74
CA ARG A 207 10.27 19.18 -1.12
C ARG A 207 10.14 19.34 0.39
N GLU A 208 9.12 20.03 0.87
CA GLU A 208 8.83 20.15 2.31
C GLU A 208 8.51 18.79 2.96
N VAL A 209 7.66 17.98 2.32
CA VAL A 209 7.29 16.65 2.82
C VAL A 209 8.51 15.72 2.85
N LEU A 210 9.31 15.71 1.78
CA LEU A 210 10.53 14.91 1.71
C LEU A 210 11.56 15.34 2.76
N ALA A 211 11.78 16.65 2.92
CA ALA A 211 12.65 17.19 3.96
C ALA A 211 12.18 16.79 5.37
N SER A 212 10.87 16.86 5.65
CA SER A 212 10.30 16.46 6.94
C SER A 212 10.49 14.97 7.27
N GLN A 213 10.68 14.15 6.24
CA GLN A 213 10.97 12.71 6.35
C GLN A 213 12.48 12.43 6.35
N GLY A 214 13.36 13.43 6.26
CA GLY A 214 14.81 13.24 6.15
C GLY A 214 15.24 12.68 4.78
N LEU A 215 14.46 12.93 3.73
CA LEU A 215 14.70 12.50 2.35
C LEU A 215 14.99 13.70 1.45
N ASP A 216 15.93 14.56 1.83
CA ASP A 216 16.23 15.80 1.11
C ASP A 216 16.88 15.53 -0.26
N THR A 217 16.14 15.85 -1.33
CA THR A 217 16.59 15.69 -2.73
C THR A 217 17.68 16.68 -3.11
N SER A 218 17.85 17.79 -2.39
CA SER A 218 18.87 18.82 -2.68
C SER A 218 20.30 18.37 -2.38
N SER A 219 20.44 17.35 -1.52
CA SER A 219 21.73 16.78 -1.10
C SER A 219 22.23 15.64 -2.00
N LEU A 220 21.44 15.25 -3.01
CA LEU A 220 21.74 14.09 -3.85
C LEU A 220 22.95 14.34 -4.76
N VAL A 221 23.98 13.51 -4.60
CA VAL A 221 25.17 13.55 -5.46
C VAL A 221 24.86 12.84 -6.79
N PRO A 222 25.17 13.43 -7.96
CA PRO A 222 24.87 12.85 -9.28
C PRO A 222 25.32 11.41 -9.52
N ARG A 223 26.32 10.93 -8.78
CA ARG A 223 26.89 9.57 -8.93
C ARG A 223 26.11 8.47 -8.19
N GLU A 224 25.21 8.82 -7.28
CA GLU A 224 24.45 7.86 -6.46
C GLU A 224 22.93 8.05 -6.55
N ILE A 225 22.47 8.85 -7.51
CA ILE A 225 21.06 9.23 -7.67
C ILE A 225 20.15 8.00 -7.77
N GLY A 226 20.54 6.98 -8.54
CA GLY A 226 19.69 5.80 -8.75
C GLY A 226 19.41 5.02 -7.46
N VAL A 227 20.44 4.77 -6.65
CA VAL A 227 20.32 4.06 -5.36
C VAL A 227 19.56 4.92 -4.34
N ALA A 228 19.83 6.23 -4.30
CA ALA A 228 19.11 7.14 -3.42
C ALA A 228 17.62 7.25 -3.76
N LEU A 229 17.28 7.35 -5.06
CA LEU A 229 15.89 7.34 -5.53
C LEU A 229 15.21 6.01 -5.18
N ALA A 230 15.89 4.87 -5.39
CA ALA A 230 15.34 3.57 -5.02
C ALA A 230 15.01 3.48 -3.52
N ARG A 231 15.85 4.06 -2.64
CA ARG A 231 15.60 4.12 -1.20
C ARG A 231 14.39 4.97 -0.86
N ILE A 232 14.24 6.13 -1.51
CA ILE A 232 13.06 7.00 -1.34
C ILE A 232 11.80 6.25 -1.78
N ILE A 233 11.81 5.63 -2.96
CA ILE A 233 10.67 4.86 -3.49
C ILE A 233 10.28 3.75 -2.52
N LYS A 234 11.24 2.97 -2.01
CA LYS A 234 10.97 1.90 -1.04
C LYS A 234 10.41 2.40 0.29
N ARG A 235 10.78 3.60 0.73
CA ARG A 235 10.15 4.20 1.91
C ARG A 235 8.69 4.57 1.67
N ILE A 236 8.34 4.96 0.45
CA ILE A 236 6.95 5.29 0.08
C ILE A 236 6.16 4.00 -0.18
N ARG A 237 6.60 3.19 -1.14
CA ARG A 237 5.99 1.94 -1.63
C ARG A 237 7.02 0.80 -1.55
N PRO A 238 7.22 0.17 -0.37
CA PRO A 238 8.23 -0.88 -0.16
C PRO A 238 8.04 -2.12 -1.04
N GLU A 239 6.82 -2.33 -1.50
CA GLU A 239 6.43 -3.47 -2.33
C GLU A 239 6.87 -3.36 -3.79
N LEU A 240 7.24 -2.18 -4.30
CA LEU A 240 7.59 -2.01 -5.72
C LEU A 240 8.91 -2.70 -6.04
N ASP A 241 8.94 -3.53 -7.08
CA ASP A 241 10.20 -4.05 -7.61
C ASP A 241 10.95 -2.94 -8.35
N ILE A 242 12.25 -2.79 -8.06
CA ILE A 242 13.09 -1.75 -8.63
C ILE A 242 14.23 -2.39 -9.43
N TYR A 243 14.41 -1.92 -10.65
CA TYR A 243 15.46 -2.31 -11.58
C TYR A 243 16.33 -1.09 -11.90
N LEU A 244 17.65 -1.23 -11.82
CA LEU A 244 18.60 -0.15 -12.09
C LEU A 244 19.43 -0.48 -13.33
N LEU A 245 19.42 0.40 -14.33
CA LEU A 245 20.29 0.32 -15.50
C LEU A 245 21.43 1.33 -15.34
N THR A 246 22.68 0.85 -15.36
CA THR A 246 23.86 1.70 -15.22
C THR A 246 25.07 1.09 -15.92
N ASP A 247 25.88 1.92 -16.58
CA ASP A 247 27.17 1.52 -17.15
C ASP A 247 28.34 1.64 -16.15
N ARG A 248 28.04 1.95 -14.88
CA ARG A 248 29.08 2.20 -13.87
C ARG A 248 29.05 1.13 -12.79
N ARG A 249 30.18 0.42 -12.64
CA ARG A 249 30.50 -0.42 -11.47
C ARG A 249 29.34 -1.34 -11.07
N VAL A 250 28.71 -1.98 -12.06
CA VAL A 250 27.55 -2.87 -11.87
C VAL A 250 27.84 -3.97 -10.84
N GLU A 251 29.04 -4.56 -10.90
CA GLU A 251 29.46 -5.61 -9.97
C GLU A 251 29.62 -5.10 -8.52
N GLU A 252 30.16 -3.90 -8.33
CA GLU A 252 30.28 -3.30 -6.99
C GLU A 252 28.90 -2.97 -6.41
N LEU A 253 28.02 -2.39 -7.23
CA LEU A 253 26.65 -2.03 -6.82
C LEU A 253 25.81 -3.26 -6.51
N ALA A 254 25.95 -4.35 -7.26
CA ALA A 254 25.23 -5.59 -7.00
C ALA A 254 25.62 -6.25 -5.66
N GLY A 255 26.84 -5.99 -5.17
CA GLY A 255 27.33 -6.46 -3.88
C GLY A 255 27.14 -5.49 -2.71
N ASP A 256 26.70 -4.26 -2.96
CA ASP A 256 26.58 -3.21 -1.94
C ASP A 256 25.30 -3.41 -1.09
N PRO A 257 25.42 -3.54 0.25
CA PRO A 257 24.25 -3.58 1.14
C PRO A 257 23.31 -2.38 0.95
N ALA A 258 23.82 -1.22 0.56
CA ALA A 258 23.04 -0.01 0.32
C ALA A 258 22.12 -0.11 -0.92
N ALA A 259 22.36 -1.07 -1.81
CA ALA A 259 21.59 -1.36 -3.01
C ALA A 259 20.72 -2.63 -2.88
N SER A 260 20.71 -3.29 -1.71
CA SER A 260 19.98 -4.54 -1.45
C SER A 260 18.47 -4.49 -1.72
N MET A 261 17.88 -3.29 -1.78
CA MET A 261 16.47 -3.09 -2.12
C MET A 261 16.17 -3.09 -3.62
N ILE A 262 17.20 -3.04 -4.47
CA ILE A 262 17.11 -3.13 -5.92
C ILE A 262 17.08 -4.61 -6.28
N ARG A 263 16.04 -5.03 -7.01
CA ARG A 263 15.85 -6.44 -7.36
C ARG A 263 16.92 -6.92 -8.32
N ARG A 264 17.30 -6.09 -9.29
CA ARG A 264 18.34 -6.40 -10.27
C ARG A 264 19.00 -5.14 -10.83
N VAL A 265 20.31 -5.22 -11.05
CA VAL A 265 21.10 -4.19 -11.74
C VAL A 265 21.46 -4.74 -13.12
N PHE A 266 21.25 -3.94 -14.15
CA PHE A 266 21.59 -4.24 -15.54
C PHE A 266 22.63 -3.23 -16.06
N TYR A 267 23.36 -3.61 -17.11
CA TYR A 267 24.10 -2.65 -17.90
C TYR A 267 23.14 -1.74 -18.67
N GLU A 268 23.53 -0.51 -19.03
CA GLU A 268 22.61 0.40 -19.75
C GLU A 268 22.32 -0.10 -21.17
N VAL A 269 23.27 -0.83 -21.76
CA VAL A 269 23.19 -1.44 -23.09
C VAL A 269 22.40 -2.77 -23.09
N GLU A 270 21.82 -3.18 -21.96
CA GLU A 270 21.08 -4.43 -21.86
C GLU A 270 19.90 -4.50 -22.84
N GLU A 271 19.58 -5.70 -23.31
CA GLU A 271 18.44 -5.90 -24.20
C GLU A 271 17.13 -5.60 -23.48
N LEU A 272 16.28 -4.75 -24.08
CA LEU A 272 14.96 -4.39 -23.52
C LEU A 272 14.08 -5.62 -23.23
N MET A 273 14.30 -6.72 -23.94
CA MET A 273 13.62 -7.99 -23.68
C MET A 273 13.96 -8.57 -22.31
N GLU A 274 15.23 -8.53 -21.89
CA GLU A 274 15.64 -9.02 -20.57
C GLU A 274 14.98 -8.21 -19.45
N VAL A 275 14.96 -6.89 -19.59
CA VAL A 275 14.26 -6.00 -18.64
C VAL A 275 12.77 -6.32 -18.60
N HIS A 276 12.14 -6.51 -19.77
CA HIS A 276 10.73 -6.88 -19.88
C HIS A 276 10.40 -8.19 -19.16
N LEU A 277 11.21 -9.25 -19.37
CA LEU A 277 11.02 -10.55 -18.72
C LEU A 277 11.18 -10.46 -17.20
N ASN A 278 12.18 -9.72 -16.71
CA ASN A 278 12.40 -9.54 -15.28
C ASN A 278 11.24 -8.78 -14.63
N ILE A 279 10.69 -7.75 -15.28
CA ILE A 279 9.50 -7.04 -14.78
C ILE A 279 8.33 -8.01 -14.60
N LEU A 280 8.03 -8.83 -15.61
CA LEU A 280 6.93 -9.80 -15.54
C LEU A 280 7.16 -10.85 -14.44
N GLU A 281 8.38 -11.36 -14.32
CA GLU A 281 8.75 -12.33 -13.28
C GLU A 281 8.57 -11.74 -11.86
N GLY A 282 9.09 -10.54 -11.60
CA GLY A 282 8.98 -9.92 -10.27
C GLY A 282 7.53 -9.66 -9.84
N VAL A 283 6.71 -9.17 -10.76
CA VAL A 283 5.28 -8.96 -10.49
C VAL A 283 4.54 -10.29 -10.31
N ALA A 284 4.88 -11.33 -11.11
CA ALA A 284 4.31 -12.66 -10.96
C ALA A 284 4.64 -13.31 -9.61
N ASP A 285 5.89 -13.19 -9.15
CA ASP A 285 6.34 -13.70 -7.86
C ASP A 285 5.53 -13.08 -6.71
N ARG A 286 5.23 -11.79 -6.79
CA ARG A 286 4.43 -11.09 -5.78
C ARG A 286 2.94 -11.42 -5.88
N LEU A 287 2.41 -11.61 -7.09
CA LEU A 287 1.01 -11.96 -7.34
C LEU A 287 0.66 -13.40 -6.94
N GLU A 288 1.64 -14.31 -6.91
CA GLU A 288 1.42 -15.71 -6.50
C GLU A 288 0.75 -15.78 -5.11
N THR A 289 -0.31 -16.59 -5.02
CA THR A 289 -1.09 -16.84 -3.81
C THR A 289 -0.91 -18.31 -3.38
N PRO A 290 0.14 -18.65 -2.61
CA PRO A 290 0.58 -20.05 -2.48
C PRO A 290 -0.51 -21.04 -2.06
N HIS A 291 -1.36 -20.64 -1.10
CA HIS A 291 -2.46 -21.49 -0.64
C HIS A 291 -3.61 -21.55 -1.65
N PHE A 292 -4.06 -20.42 -2.18
CA PHE A 292 -5.19 -20.37 -3.11
C PHE A 292 -4.86 -20.99 -4.48
N ASP A 293 -3.65 -20.77 -5.01
CA ASP A 293 -3.19 -21.42 -6.23
C ASP A 293 -3.12 -22.94 -6.07
N ASN A 294 -2.66 -23.42 -4.91
CA ASN A 294 -2.70 -24.85 -4.61
C ASN A 294 -4.13 -25.38 -4.41
N LEU A 295 -5.03 -24.58 -3.84
CA LEU A 295 -6.45 -24.93 -3.69
C LEU A 295 -7.13 -25.11 -5.06
N LYS A 296 -6.88 -24.21 -6.01
CA LYS A 296 -7.35 -24.34 -7.40
C LYS A 296 -6.82 -25.62 -8.05
N ARG A 297 -5.51 -25.89 -7.90
CA ARG A 297 -4.87 -27.10 -8.42
C ARG A 297 -5.46 -28.36 -7.78
N TYR A 298 -5.72 -28.35 -6.48
CA TYR A 298 -6.35 -29.45 -5.75
C TYR A 298 -7.77 -29.72 -6.25
N ALA A 299 -8.60 -28.67 -6.35
CA ALA A 299 -9.99 -28.78 -6.81
C ALA A 299 -10.12 -29.34 -8.23
N ALA A 300 -9.14 -29.06 -9.11
CA ALA A 300 -9.10 -29.57 -10.48
C ALA A 300 -8.62 -31.02 -10.59
N ARG A 301 -7.99 -31.59 -9.55
CA ARG A 301 -7.46 -32.96 -9.62
C ARG A 301 -8.58 -34.00 -9.57
N PRO A 302 -8.55 -35.03 -10.44
CA PRO A 302 -9.51 -36.13 -10.40
C PRO A 302 -9.15 -37.09 -9.25
N ILE A 303 -9.54 -36.75 -8.03
CA ILE A 303 -9.31 -37.57 -6.84
C ILE A 303 -10.58 -38.24 -6.32
N SER A 304 -10.41 -39.46 -5.82
CA SER A 304 -11.39 -40.17 -4.99
C SER A 304 -11.11 -39.87 -3.53
N THR A 305 -12.08 -39.26 -2.86
CA THR A 305 -11.96 -38.79 -1.47
C THR A 305 -12.76 -39.72 -0.55
N PHE A 306 -12.07 -40.43 0.36
CA PHE A 306 -12.68 -41.16 1.48
C PHE A 306 -12.68 -40.30 2.76
N HIS A 307 -12.87 -39.00 2.56
CA HIS A 307 -12.72 -37.97 3.57
C HIS A 307 -13.85 -38.03 4.61
N ALA A 308 -13.59 -37.57 5.83
CA ALA A 308 -14.57 -37.58 6.91
C ALA A 308 -15.78 -36.66 6.67
N LEU A 309 -15.60 -35.61 5.86
CA LEU A 309 -16.69 -34.67 5.55
C LEU A 309 -17.51 -35.19 4.36
N PRO A 310 -18.81 -35.52 4.55
CA PRO A 310 -19.65 -36.08 3.49
C PRO A 310 -19.99 -35.07 2.40
N ILE A 311 -19.74 -33.79 2.65
CA ILE A 311 -19.97 -32.67 1.71
C ILE A 311 -18.84 -32.53 0.68
N ALA A 312 -17.69 -33.15 0.91
CA ALA A 312 -16.51 -33.03 0.06
C ALA A 312 -16.86 -33.36 -1.41
N ARG A 313 -16.45 -32.47 -2.31
CA ARG A 313 -16.74 -32.54 -3.75
C ARG A 313 -18.23 -32.52 -4.12
N GLY A 314 -19.11 -32.15 -3.18
CA GLY A 314 -20.52 -31.81 -3.40
C GLY A 314 -21.45 -32.98 -3.72
N LYS A 315 -20.96 -34.23 -3.76
CA LYS A 315 -21.75 -35.38 -4.23
C LYS A 315 -23.01 -35.66 -3.40
N SER A 316 -22.95 -35.46 -2.09
CA SER A 316 -24.09 -35.65 -1.19
C SER A 316 -25.15 -34.56 -1.36
N ILE A 317 -24.74 -33.33 -1.65
CA ILE A 317 -25.63 -32.18 -1.92
C ILE A 317 -26.31 -32.37 -3.28
N MET A 318 -25.51 -32.56 -4.35
CA MET A 318 -26.03 -32.64 -5.72
C MET A 318 -26.89 -33.90 -5.97
N LYS A 319 -26.85 -34.90 -5.08
CA LYS A 319 -27.72 -36.09 -5.14
C LYS A 319 -28.88 -36.03 -4.15
N SER A 320 -28.94 -35.01 -3.31
CA SER A 320 -30.00 -34.88 -2.33
C SER A 320 -31.26 -34.31 -2.99
N ASN A 321 -32.41 -34.92 -2.69
CA ASN A 321 -33.70 -34.40 -3.13
C ASN A 321 -34.10 -33.09 -2.42
N TRP A 322 -33.43 -32.73 -1.33
CA TRP A 322 -33.85 -31.63 -0.44
C TRP A 322 -32.98 -30.39 -0.52
N ILE A 323 -31.70 -30.54 -0.88
CA ILE A 323 -30.70 -29.47 -0.80
C ILE A 323 -29.89 -29.31 -2.09
N HIS A 324 -30.41 -29.80 -3.22
CA HIS A 324 -29.77 -29.64 -4.52
C HIS A 324 -29.56 -28.16 -4.87
N ASP A 325 -30.56 -27.34 -4.56
CA ASP A 325 -30.59 -25.89 -4.73
C ASP A 325 -29.44 -25.17 -3.99
N MET A 326 -28.98 -25.70 -2.85
CA MET A 326 -27.77 -25.20 -2.16
C MET A 326 -26.53 -25.33 -3.04
N GLY A 327 -26.40 -26.45 -3.76
CA GLY A 327 -25.29 -26.69 -4.67
C GLY A 327 -25.29 -25.74 -5.86
N GLU A 328 -26.47 -25.49 -6.43
CA GLU A 328 -26.69 -24.54 -7.52
C GLU A 328 -26.42 -23.10 -7.06
N PHE A 329 -26.88 -22.74 -5.86
CA PHE A 329 -26.73 -21.40 -5.30
C PHE A 329 -25.27 -21.02 -5.04
N TYR A 330 -24.50 -21.87 -4.34
CA TYR A 330 -23.09 -21.59 -4.02
C TYR A 330 -22.13 -21.92 -5.16
N GLY A 331 -22.52 -22.82 -6.06
CA GLY A 331 -21.71 -23.30 -7.17
C GLY A 331 -20.74 -24.43 -6.80
N LEU A 332 -20.43 -25.26 -7.78
CA LEU A 332 -19.67 -26.50 -7.58
C LEU A 332 -18.22 -26.28 -7.09
N ASN A 333 -17.59 -25.18 -7.48
CA ASN A 333 -16.19 -24.88 -7.13
C ASN A 333 -15.97 -24.78 -5.62
N LEU A 334 -16.95 -24.28 -4.85
CA LEU A 334 -16.86 -24.23 -3.39
C LEU A 334 -16.68 -25.63 -2.80
N PHE A 335 -17.47 -26.61 -3.27
CA PHE A 335 -17.42 -27.98 -2.77
C PHE A 335 -16.23 -28.77 -3.31
N LEU A 336 -15.72 -28.45 -4.51
CA LEU A 336 -14.47 -29.04 -5.03
C LEU A 336 -13.24 -28.56 -4.25
N ALA A 337 -13.28 -27.36 -3.72
CA ALA A 337 -12.25 -26.80 -2.84
C ALA A 337 -12.36 -27.28 -1.39
N GLU A 338 -13.49 -27.87 -0.98
CA GLU A 338 -13.72 -28.38 0.37
C GLU A 338 -12.86 -29.64 0.64
N THR A 339 -12.17 -29.64 1.78
CA THR A 339 -11.15 -30.63 2.14
C THR A 339 -10.66 -30.45 3.59
N SER A 340 -9.82 -31.36 4.08
CA SER A 340 -9.04 -31.18 5.31
C SER A 340 -7.58 -31.60 5.15
N ALA A 341 -6.80 -31.33 6.20
CA ALA A 341 -5.40 -31.76 6.31
C ALA A 341 -5.19 -33.28 6.19
N THR A 342 -6.23 -34.11 6.40
CA THR A 342 -6.10 -35.58 6.35
C THR A 342 -6.07 -36.15 4.92
N THR A 343 -6.59 -35.42 3.93
CA THR A 343 -6.62 -35.90 2.53
C THR A 343 -5.25 -35.80 1.84
N GLY A 344 -4.30 -35.08 2.45
CA GLY A 344 -3.00 -34.77 1.86
C GLY A 344 -3.10 -33.79 0.68
N GLY A 345 -1.95 -33.25 0.26
CA GLY A 345 -1.88 -32.28 -0.86
C GLY A 345 -2.26 -30.85 -0.48
N LEU A 346 -2.75 -30.63 0.74
CA LEU A 346 -2.95 -29.32 1.35
C LEU A 346 -2.25 -29.28 2.71
N ASP A 347 -1.77 -28.10 3.07
CA ASP A 347 -1.01 -27.85 4.29
C ASP A 347 -1.93 -27.86 5.54
N SER A 348 -1.36 -27.95 6.74
CA SER A 348 -2.10 -27.94 8.00
C SER A 348 -2.17 -26.52 8.58
N MET A 349 -3.35 -26.04 8.97
CA MET A 349 -3.49 -24.74 9.64
C MET A 349 -2.89 -24.72 11.06
N LEU A 350 -2.87 -25.88 11.75
CA LEU A 350 -2.36 -25.99 13.12
C LEU A 350 -0.83 -26.11 13.17
N GLU A 351 -0.23 -26.68 12.12
CA GLU A 351 1.21 -26.85 11.96
C GLU A 351 1.60 -26.60 10.50
N PRO A 352 1.61 -25.33 10.07
CA PRO A 352 1.86 -25.00 8.67
C PRO A 352 3.33 -25.23 8.32
N THR A 353 3.58 -26.08 7.31
CA THR A 353 4.93 -26.40 6.80
C THR A 353 5.07 -26.23 5.30
N GLY A 354 3.96 -26.02 4.58
CA GLY A 354 3.90 -25.93 3.13
C GLY A 354 3.29 -24.62 2.62
N THR A 355 2.17 -24.71 1.89
CA THR A 355 1.58 -23.56 1.19
C THR A 355 0.97 -22.51 2.12
N ILE A 356 0.47 -22.91 3.30
CA ILE A 356 -0.01 -21.97 4.32
C ILE A 356 1.18 -21.27 4.95
N LYS A 357 2.28 -22.00 5.25
CA LYS A 357 3.51 -21.39 5.77
C LYS A 357 4.07 -20.33 4.82
N ARG A 358 4.22 -20.67 3.54
CA ARG A 358 4.66 -19.72 2.49
C ARG A 358 3.72 -18.51 2.39
N ALA A 359 2.41 -18.72 2.51
CA ALA A 359 1.44 -17.61 2.50
C ALA A 359 1.58 -16.71 3.73
N GLN A 360 1.79 -17.28 4.92
CA GLN A 360 2.07 -16.53 6.16
C GLN A 360 3.36 -15.71 6.03
N GLU A 361 4.44 -16.30 5.51
CA GLU A 361 5.72 -15.60 5.29
C GLU A 361 5.58 -14.44 4.29
N LYS A 362 4.85 -14.66 3.18
CA LYS A 362 4.56 -13.59 2.22
C LYS A 362 3.76 -12.46 2.87
N PHE A 363 2.73 -12.78 3.66
CA PHE A 363 1.94 -11.76 4.35
C PHE A 363 2.74 -11.05 5.44
N ALA A 364 3.58 -11.77 6.19
CA ALA A 364 4.48 -11.21 7.20
C ALA A 364 5.40 -10.15 6.61
N ARG A 365 6.03 -10.45 5.46
CA ARG A 365 6.81 -9.45 4.71
C ARG A 365 5.98 -8.24 4.28
N ALA A 366 4.76 -8.45 3.77
CA ALA A 366 3.89 -7.37 3.33
C ALA A 366 3.49 -6.43 4.48
N VAL A 367 3.21 -6.97 5.66
CA VAL A 367 2.82 -6.17 6.83
C VAL A 367 4.01 -5.69 7.67
N GLY A 368 5.23 -6.16 7.38
CA GLY A 368 6.44 -5.84 8.11
C GLY A 368 6.50 -6.47 9.50
N ALA A 369 6.00 -7.70 9.63
CA ALA A 369 6.06 -8.49 10.85
C ALA A 369 7.05 -9.65 10.69
N ASP A 370 7.64 -10.11 11.78
CA ASP A 370 8.48 -11.33 11.79
C ASP A 370 7.65 -12.60 11.54
N HIS A 371 6.46 -12.63 12.14
CA HIS A 371 5.55 -13.77 12.08
C HIS A 371 4.11 -13.32 11.89
N VAL A 372 3.37 -14.12 11.12
CA VAL A 372 1.92 -13.96 10.91
C VAL A 372 1.25 -15.30 11.15
N PHE A 373 0.14 -15.27 11.87
CA PHE A 373 -0.75 -16.41 12.05
C PHE A 373 -2.10 -16.11 11.39
N PHE A 374 -2.58 -17.02 10.55
CA PHE A 374 -3.92 -16.92 10.00
C PHE A 374 -4.94 -17.48 10.97
N VAL A 375 -5.96 -16.68 11.30
CA VAL A 375 -6.98 -17.01 12.30
C VAL A 375 -8.35 -17.00 11.64
N THR A 376 -9.08 -18.10 11.73
CA THR A 376 -10.38 -18.30 11.07
C THR A 376 -11.58 -17.88 11.93
N ASN A 377 -11.35 -17.44 13.16
CA ASN A 377 -12.39 -17.05 14.12
C ASN A 377 -12.26 -15.58 14.60
N GLY A 378 -11.79 -14.72 13.69
CA GLY A 378 -11.68 -13.26 13.83
C GLY A 378 -10.69 -12.78 14.90
N THR A 379 -10.50 -11.45 14.97
CA THR A 379 -9.59 -10.80 15.94
C THR A 379 -9.98 -11.08 17.39
N SER A 380 -11.25 -11.39 17.66
CA SER A 380 -11.69 -11.86 18.98
C SER A 380 -10.90 -13.07 19.46
N THR A 381 -10.55 -14.00 18.56
CA THR A 381 -9.73 -15.16 18.90
C THR A 381 -8.25 -14.80 18.92
N SER A 382 -7.80 -13.98 17.97
CA SER A 382 -6.40 -13.50 17.93
C SER A 382 -6.00 -12.80 19.24
N ASN A 383 -6.84 -11.92 19.78
CA ASN A 383 -6.59 -11.25 21.06
C ASN A 383 -6.42 -12.28 22.20
N LYS A 384 -7.32 -13.27 22.29
CA LYS A 384 -7.23 -14.33 23.31
C LYS A 384 -5.99 -15.20 23.15
N MET A 385 -5.54 -15.44 21.92
CA MET A 385 -4.29 -16.18 21.65
C MET A 385 -3.10 -15.42 22.22
N VAL A 386 -3.00 -14.10 22.00
CA VAL A 386 -1.91 -13.27 22.53
C VAL A 386 -1.87 -13.34 24.05
N TYR A 387 -2.99 -13.07 24.74
CA TYR A 387 -3.04 -13.12 26.20
C TYR A 387 -2.59 -14.47 26.76
N GLN A 388 -3.10 -15.59 26.22
CA GLN A 388 -2.74 -16.92 26.69
C GLN A 388 -1.28 -17.29 26.39
N ALA A 389 -0.67 -16.69 25.37
CA ALA A 389 0.71 -16.95 25.01
C ALA A 389 1.72 -16.18 25.88
N VAL A 390 1.40 -14.93 26.28
CA VAL A 390 2.39 -14.02 26.87
C VAL A 390 2.14 -13.63 28.33
N THR A 391 1.01 -14.04 28.91
CA THR A 391 0.68 -13.75 30.32
C THR A 391 0.41 -15.03 31.10
N LYS A 392 0.65 -14.97 32.41
CA LYS A 392 0.31 -16.01 33.39
C LYS A 392 -0.55 -15.43 34.52
N PRO A 393 -1.20 -16.28 35.34
CA PRO A 393 -1.98 -15.81 36.48
C PRO A 393 -1.20 -14.87 37.40
N GLY A 394 -1.79 -13.72 37.71
CA GLY A 394 -1.19 -12.71 38.60
C GLY A 394 -0.30 -11.67 37.91
N ASP A 395 0.04 -11.85 36.63
CA ASP A 395 0.63 -10.78 35.81
C ASP A 395 -0.34 -9.60 35.70
N ILE A 396 0.20 -8.38 35.59
CA ILE A 396 -0.57 -7.15 35.42
C ILE A 396 -0.55 -6.75 33.94
N VAL A 397 -1.72 -6.43 33.40
CA VAL A 397 -1.87 -5.84 32.06
C VAL A 397 -2.45 -4.44 32.21
N ILE A 398 -1.73 -3.44 31.73
CA ILE A 398 -2.26 -2.09 31.61
C ILE A 398 -3.12 -2.06 30.35
N VAL A 399 -4.40 -1.74 30.47
CA VAL A 399 -5.36 -1.93 29.37
C VAL A 399 -6.28 -0.73 29.22
N ASP A 400 -6.48 -0.30 27.98
CA ASP A 400 -7.49 0.71 27.63
C ASP A 400 -8.88 0.29 28.15
N ARG A 401 -9.55 1.15 28.93
CA ARG A 401 -10.91 0.91 29.42
C ARG A 401 -11.90 0.74 28.27
N ASN A 402 -11.67 1.40 27.13
CA ASN A 402 -12.49 1.32 25.92
C ASN A 402 -12.06 0.18 24.97
N CYS A 403 -11.38 -0.85 25.49
CA CYS A 403 -10.98 -2.00 24.69
C CYS A 403 -12.17 -2.88 24.28
N HIS A 404 -12.00 -3.64 23.18
CA HIS A 404 -12.99 -4.62 22.75
C HIS A 404 -13.21 -5.74 23.79
N LYS A 405 -14.45 -6.26 23.88
CA LYS A 405 -14.86 -7.33 24.82
C LYS A 405 -13.91 -8.53 24.88
N SER A 406 -13.27 -8.86 23.76
CA SER A 406 -12.31 -9.96 23.67
C SER A 406 -11.09 -9.81 24.59
N HIS A 407 -10.65 -8.59 24.88
CA HIS A 407 -9.49 -8.37 25.76
C HIS A 407 -9.81 -8.75 27.20
N HIS A 408 -11.00 -8.37 27.69
CA HIS A 408 -11.50 -8.83 28.98
C HIS A 408 -11.55 -10.35 29.06
N TYR A 409 -12.06 -11.02 28.02
CA TYR A 409 -12.09 -12.48 27.98
C TYR A 409 -10.69 -13.09 27.92
N GLY A 410 -9.75 -12.47 27.19
CA GLY A 410 -8.36 -12.93 27.16
C GLY A 410 -7.68 -12.86 28.53
N MET A 411 -7.89 -11.78 29.27
CA MET A 411 -7.38 -11.63 30.64
C MET A 411 -8.04 -12.61 31.63
N VAL A 412 -9.36 -12.83 31.51
CA VAL A 412 -10.07 -13.85 32.32
C VAL A 412 -9.50 -15.25 32.06
N LEU A 413 -9.28 -15.63 30.80
CA LEU A 413 -8.77 -16.95 30.43
C LEU A 413 -7.31 -17.18 30.86
N SER A 414 -6.49 -16.14 30.83
CA SER A 414 -5.07 -16.21 31.22
C SER A 414 -4.82 -16.01 32.73
N GLY A 415 -5.80 -15.49 33.47
CA GLY A 415 -5.64 -15.11 34.88
C GLY A 415 -4.88 -13.80 35.08
N ALA A 416 -4.68 -13.01 34.03
CA ALA A 416 -4.05 -11.69 34.11
C ALA A 416 -4.94 -10.69 34.88
N GLN A 417 -4.31 -9.80 35.65
CA GLN A 417 -4.96 -8.76 36.43
C GLN A 417 -4.99 -7.44 35.63
N PRO A 418 -6.17 -6.96 35.22
CA PRO A 418 -6.25 -5.71 34.46
C PRO A 418 -6.03 -4.49 35.36
N LEU A 419 -5.15 -3.60 34.94
CA LEU A 419 -5.08 -2.20 35.39
C LEU A 419 -5.66 -1.33 34.28
N TYR A 420 -6.91 -0.90 34.42
CA TYR A 420 -7.57 -0.09 33.40
C TYR A 420 -7.07 1.35 33.40
N VAL A 421 -6.79 1.87 32.21
CA VAL A 421 -6.46 3.29 31.97
C VAL A 421 -7.55 3.94 31.11
N GLU A 422 -7.91 5.17 31.45
CA GLU A 422 -9.06 5.86 30.86
C GLU A 422 -8.65 6.72 29.67
N ALA A 423 -9.47 6.68 28.62
CA ALA A 423 -9.40 7.62 27.51
C ALA A 423 -9.97 8.99 27.91
N TYR A 424 -9.51 10.06 27.26
CA TYR A 424 -10.11 11.39 27.50
C TYR A 424 -11.51 11.47 26.88
N PRO A 425 -12.51 12.02 27.59
CA PRO A 425 -13.85 12.18 27.05
C PRO A 425 -13.91 13.36 26.07
N MET A 426 -14.72 13.23 25.02
CA MET A 426 -15.08 14.31 24.09
C MET A 426 -16.59 14.51 24.18
N THR A 427 -17.03 15.15 25.27
CA THR A 427 -18.45 15.22 25.67
C THR A 427 -19.35 15.88 24.63
N GLU A 428 -18.85 16.88 23.91
CA GLU A 428 -19.59 17.56 22.84
C GLU A 428 -20.04 16.59 21.72
N TYR A 429 -19.21 15.60 21.42
CA TYR A 429 -19.47 14.62 20.35
C TYR A 429 -19.97 13.27 20.87
N SER A 430 -20.13 13.12 22.19
CA SER A 430 -20.48 11.84 22.84
C SER A 430 -19.50 10.71 22.48
N MET A 431 -18.21 11.02 22.40
CA MET A 431 -17.15 10.10 22.00
C MET A 431 -16.04 10.03 23.06
N TYR A 432 -15.21 9.00 22.95
CA TYR A 432 -13.94 8.90 23.66
C TYR A 432 -12.79 9.07 22.69
N GLY A 433 -11.78 9.83 23.11
CA GLY A 433 -10.52 9.92 22.40
C GLY A 433 -9.59 8.76 22.72
N ALA A 434 -8.30 9.03 22.73
CA ALA A 434 -7.25 8.07 23.10
C ALA A 434 -6.93 8.12 24.60
N VAL A 435 -6.31 7.06 25.13
CA VAL A 435 -5.63 7.09 26.43
C VAL A 435 -4.41 8.02 26.37
N PRO A 436 -4.33 9.09 27.17
CA PRO A 436 -3.16 9.97 27.16
C PRO A 436 -1.91 9.24 27.64
N LEU A 437 -0.77 9.46 26.97
CA LEU A 437 0.52 8.85 27.33
C LEU A 437 0.91 9.11 28.81
N ARG A 438 0.59 10.29 29.33
CA ARG A 438 0.81 10.63 30.74
C ARG A 438 0.11 9.65 31.70
N ILE A 439 -1.09 9.17 31.35
CA ILE A 439 -1.85 8.20 32.18
C ILE A 439 -1.16 6.84 32.17
N ILE A 440 -0.65 6.40 31.02
CA ILE A 440 0.09 5.14 30.90
C ILE A 440 1.40 5.21 31.69
N LYS A 441 2.16 6.31 31.55
CA LYS A 441 3.41 6.54 32.31
C LYS A 441 3.14 6.58 33.81
N ARG A 442 2.08 7.28 34.24
CA ARG A 442 1.65 7.30 35.64
C ARG A 442 1.39 5.89 36.17
N ALA A 443 0.63 5.07 35.45
CA ALA A 443 0.36 3.69 35.85
C ALA A 443 1.65 2.87 36.02
N LEU A 444 2.61 2.99 35.09
CA LEU A 444 3.91 2.31 35.20
C LEU A 444 4.73 2.79 36.41
N LEU A 445 4.81 4.11 36.63
CA LEU A 445 5.58 4.70 37.73
C LEU A 445 4.97 4.41 39.10
N ASP A 446 3.64 4.45 39.22
CA ASP A 446 2.94 4.11 40.46
C ASP A 446 3.17 2.64 40.82
N LEU A 447 3.09 1.73 39.83
CA LEU A 447 3.42 0.32 40.02
C LEU A 447 4.90 0.10 40.37
N LYS A 448 5.81 0.94 39.86
CA LYS A 448 7.23 0.93 40.25
C LYS A 448 7.40 1.35 41.70
N ALA A 449 6.76 2.43 42.13
CA ALA A 449 6.77 2.89 43.52
C ALA A 449 6.21 1.83 44.49
N GLU A 450 5.22 1.04 44.05
CA GLU A 450 4.66 -0.07 44.82
C GLU A 450 5.49 -1.37 44.77
N GLY A 451 6.60 -1.41 44.04
CA GLY A 451 7.42 -2.62 43.87
C GLY A 451 6.71 -3.73 43.07
N LYS A 452 5.81 -3.38 42.16
CA LYS A 452 5.00 -4.31 41.34
C LYS A 452 5.29 -4.21 39.84
N LEU A 453 6.27 -3.40 39.42
CA LEU A 453 6.60 -3.18 38.00
C LEU A 453 7.03 -4.47 37.27
N ASP A 454 7.66 -5.39 37.99
CA ASP A 454 8.06 -6.72 37.49
C ASP A 454 6.87 -7.59 37.09
N ARG A 455 5.72 -7.40 37.75
CA ARG A 455 4.45 -8.08 37.45
C ARG A 455 3.79 -7.53 36.20
N VAL A 456 4.08 -6.29 35.80
CA VAL A 456 3.56 -5.74 34.55
C VAL A 456 4.16 -6.51 33.39
N LYS A 457 3.32 -7.05 32.50
CA LYS A 457 3.79 -7.74 31.29
C LYS A 457 3.50 -7.02 30.02
N MET A 458 2.35 -6.36 29.94
CA MET A 458 1.86 -5.83 28.67
C MET A 458 1.05 -4.55 28.85
N VAL A 459 1.15 -3.67 27.86
CA VAL A 459 0.20 -2.58 27.61
C VAL A 459 -0.68 -2.97 26.41
N THR A 460 -2.00 -2.96 26.60
CA THR A 460 -2.98 -3.21 25.54
C THR A 460 -3.76 -1.93 25.21
N LEU A 461 -3.68 -1.47 23.96
CA LEU A 461 -4.35 -0.25 23.48
C LEU A 461 -5.05 -0.50 22.14
N THR A 462 -6.18 0.15 21.92
CA THR A 462 -6.92 0.10 20.64
C THR A 462 -6.40 1.18 19.70
N ASN A 463 -5.84 0.81 18.54
CA ASN A 463 -5.29 1.78 17.57
C ASN A 463 -5.71 1.49 16.13
N CYS A 464 -6.42 2.39 15.44
CA CYS A 464 -7.05 3.60 15.95
C CYS A 464 -8.22 3.29 16.89
N THR A 465 -8.71 4.31 17.60
CA THR A 465 -10.00 4.21 18.28
C THR A 465 -11.12 3.99 17.25
N PHE A 466 -12.29 3.56 17.72
CA PHE A 466 -13.47 3.35 16.84
C PHE A 466 -13.77 4.57 15.96
N ASP A 467 -13.57 5.76 16.51
CA ASP A 467 -13.82 7.04 15.86
C ASP A 467 -12.64 7.59 15.05
N GLY A 468 -11.54 6.85 14.93
CA GLY A 468 -10.41 7.22 14.09
C GLY A 468 -9.32 8.07 14.77
N HIS A 469 -9.26 8.12 16.10
CA HIS A 469 -8.12 8.73 16.78
C HIS A 469 -6.91 7.78 16.69
N VAL A 470 -5.82 8.27 16.10
CA VAL A 470 -4.62 7.49 15.82
C VAL A 470 -3.51 7.85 16.82
N TYR A 471 -2.92 6.85 17.46
CA TYR A 471 -1.83 7.07 18.39
C TYR A 471 -0.52 7.46 17.68
N ASN A 472 0.36 8.17 18.39
CA ASN A 472 1.78 8.15 18.08
C ASN A 472 2.39 6.88 18.69
N THR A 473 2.25 5.74 18.02
CA THR A 473 2.71 4.42 18.48
C THR A 473 4.19 4.43 18.83
N LEU A 474 5.03 5.08 18.00
CA LEU A 474 6.47 5.24 18.24
C LEU A 474 6.75 5.93 19.58
N ARG A 475 6.12 7.08 19.82
CA ARG A 475 6.33 7.83 21.07
C ARG A 475 5.82 7.07 22.29
N VAL A 476 4.64 6.43 22.19
CA VAL A 476 4.09 5.64 23.30
C VAL A 476 5.03 4.49 23.66
N MET A 477 5.47 3.72 22.67
CA MET A 477 6.36 2.59 22.88
C MET A 477 7.71 3.07 23.45
N LYS A 478 8.33 4.09 22.84
CA LYS A 478 9.61 4.64 23.29
C LYS A 478 9.57 5.06 24.77
N GLU A 479 8.59 5.89 25.15
CA GLU A 479 8.55 6.44 26.50
C GLU A 479 8.15 5.39 27.55
N CYS A 480 7.35 4.39 27.19
CA CYS A 480 7.03 3.29 28.10
C CYS A 480 8.22 2.34 28.28
N LEU A 481 8.98 2.05 27.20
CA LEU A 481 10.19 1.24 27.25
C LEU A 481 11.31 1.91 28.06
N ALA A 482 11.37 3.24 28.08
CA ALA A 482 12.29 3.98 28.96
C ALA A 482 12.01 3.74 30.46
N ILE A 483 10.75 3.47 30.84
CA ILE A 483 10.36 3.14 32.22
C ILE A 483 10.52 1.64 32.50
N LYS A 484 10.16 0.80 31.51
CA LYS A 484 10.19 -0.66 31.61
C LYS A 484 10.69 -1.28 30.29
N PRO A 485 11.99 -1.63 30.19
CA PRO A 485 12.60 -2.08 28.93
C PRO A 485 12.09 -3.42 28.37
N ASP A 486 11.50 -4.28 29.20
CA ASP A 486 10.97 -5.61 28.82
C ASP A 486 9.45 -5.60 28.58
N LEU A 487 8.83 -4.43 28.47
CA LEU A 487 7.39 -4.28 28.31
C LEU A 487 6.90 -4.72 26.92
N LEU A 488 5.86 -5.56 26.89
CA LEU A 488 5.18 -5.95 25.65
C LEU A 488 4.06 -4.97 25.29
N PHE A 489 3.79 -4.80 24.00
CA PHE A 489 2.69 -3.97 23.50
C PHE A 489 1.74 -4.82 22.65
N LEU A 490 0.48 -4.85 23.03
CA LEU A 490 -0.62 -5.35 22.19
C LEU A 490 -1.39 -4.15 21.65
N TRP A 491 -1.10 -3.78 20.42
CA TRP A 491 -1.89 -2.82 19.67
C TRP A 491 -3.02 -3.57 18.95
N ASP A 492 -4.26 -3.36 19.38
CA ASP A 492 -5.43 -3.88 18.67
C ASP A 492 -5.74 -2.97 17.47
N GLU A 493 -5.22 -3.38 16.32
CA GLU A 493 -5.36 -2.67 15.04
C GLU A 493 -6.48 -3.23 14.15
N ALA A 494 -7.53 -3.82 14.74
CA ALA A 494 -8.67 -4.37 14.00
C ALA A 494 -9.32 -3.35 13.03
N TRP A 495 -9.40 -2.08 13.42
CA TRP A 495 -9.93 -0.99 12.59
C TRP A 495 -8.90 -0.36 11.66
N PHE A 496 -7.62 -0.75 11.76
CA PHE A 496 -6.50 0.01 11.20
C PHE A 496 -5.52 -0.84 10.38
N GLY A 497 -5.88 -2.09 10.05
CA GLY A 497 -5.01 -3.00 9.29
C GLY A 497 -4.57 -2.49 7.91
N PHE A 498 -5.30 -1.55 7.30
CA PHE A 498 -4.91 -0.92 6.03
C PHE A 498 -3.78 0.11 6.18
N ALA A 499 -3.54 0.63 7.38
CA ALA A 499 -2.63 1.75 7.62
C ALA A 499 -1.17 1.45 7.24
N ARG A 500 -0.77 0.18 7.30
CA ARG A 500 0.57 -0.27 6.90
C ARG A 500 0.88 0.03 5.43
N PHE A 501 -0.14 0.01 4.57
CA PHE A 501 0.02 0.15 3.11
C PHE A 501 0.05 1.61 2.64
N THR A 502 -0.10 2.58 3.55
CA THR A 502 0.08 4.00 3.25
C THR A 502 1.33 4.54 3.93
N PRO A 503 2.20 5.28 3.22
CA PRO A 503 3.44 5.81 3.79
C PRO A 503 3.19 6.78 4.96
N PHE A 504 2.01 7.39 5.05
CA PHE A 504 1.68 8.38 6.08
C PHE A 504 1.16 7.76 7.37
N LEU A 505 0.35 6.69 7.26
CA LEU A 505 -0.17 6.00 8.44
C LEU A 505 0.73 4.85 8.88
N ARG A 506 1.62 4.35 8.02
CA ARG A 506 2.57 3.27 8.36
C ARG A 506 3.37 3.58 9.63
N PRO A 507 3.95 4.79 9.83
CA PRO A 507 4.64 5.13 11.08
C PRO A 507 3.74 5.19 12.32
N ARG A 508 2.41 5.18 12.14
CA ARG A 508 1.40 5.17 13.20
C ARG A 508 0.85 3.78 13.52
N THR A 509 1.35 2.76 12.84
CA THR A 509 1.06 1.35 13.17
C THR A 509 2.04 0.84 14.22
N ALA A 510 1.69 -0.25 14.88
CA ALA A 510 2.60 -0.96 15.77
C ALA A 510 3.88 -1.41 15.06
N MET A 511 3.74 -2.04 13.89
CA MET A 511 4.86 -2.56 13.11
C MET A 511 5.76 -1.44 12.57
N GLY A 512 5.18 -0.30 12.17
CA GLY A 512 5.96 0.87 11.77
C GLY A 512 6.77 1.47 12.92
N ALA A 513 6.19 1.54 14.11
CA ALA A 513 6.88 2.01 15.30
C ALA A 513 7.99 1.06 15.74
N ALA A 514 7.74 -0.25 15.73
CA ALA A 514 8.75 -1.26 16.07
C ALA A 514 9.98 -1.16 15.15
N ALA A 515 9.77 -1.14 13.83
CA ALA A 515 10.87 -0.98 12.87
C ALA A 515 11.67 0.31 13.08
N ALA A 516 10.99 1.43 13.34
CA ALA A 516 11.66 2.71 13.62
C ALA A 516 12.46 2.69 14.94
N LEU A 517 11.98 1.98 15.96
CA LEU A 517 12.71 1.81 17.22
C LEU A 517 13.94 0.92 17.06
N GLU A 518 13.85 -0.15 16.27
CA GLU A 518 14.99 -1.02 15.96
C GLU A 518 16.07 -0.27 15.19
N GLU A 519 15.68 0.47 14.15
CA GLU A 519 16.60 1.33 13.39
C GLU A 519 17.23 2.40 14.29
N TRP A 520 16.43 3.08 15.11
CA TRP A 520 16.93 4.07 16.06
C TRP A 520 17.93 3.45 17.04
N ARG A 521 17.60 2.30 17.64
CA ARG A 521 18.45 1.61 18.61
C ARG A 521 19.80 1.19 18.02
N ALA A 522 19.84 0.85 16.73
CA ALA A 522 21.08 0.51 16.04
C ALA A 522 21.96 1.75 15.74
N SER A 523 21.40 2.96 15.81
CA SER A 523 22.12 4.20 15.51
C SER A 523 23.04 4.64 16.66
N PRO A 524 24.23 5.21 16.38
CA PRO A 524 25.10 5.78 17.43
C PRO A 524 24.42 6.88 18.25
N ALA A 525 23.51 7.63 17.64
CA ALA A 525 22.79 8.72 18.29
C ALA A 525 21.87 8.23 19.43
N ALA A 526 21.38 6.98 19.36
CA ALA A 526 20.58 6.41 20.44
C ALA A 526 21.37 6.21 21.73
N LEU A 527 22.64 5.77 21.63
CA LEU A 527 23.50 5.61 22.80
C LEU A 527 23.79 6.98 23.45
N THR A 528 24.15 7.97 22.64
CA THR A 528 24.37 9.34 23.14
C THR A 528 23.12 9.93 23.81
N ALA A 529 21.94 9.69 23.22
CA ALA A 529 20.68 10.14 23.82
C ALA A 529 20.38 9.43 25.15
N TYR A 530 20.67 8.13 25.25
CA TYR A 530 20.53 7.37 26.48
C TYR A 530 21.49 7.86 27.57
N GLU A 531 22.78 8.05 27.25
CA GLU A 531 23.78 8.55 28.20
C GLU A 531 23.41 9.94 28.72
N ALA A 532 22.92 10.82 27.84
CA ALA A 532 22.43 12.15 28.23
C ALA A 532 21.21 12.07 29.17
N GLN A 533 20.25 11.18 28.88
CA GLN A 533 19.09 10.96 29.76
C GLN A 533 19.52 10.41 31.12
N ALA A 534 20.40 9.40 31.13
CA ALA A 534 20.89 8.75 32.35
C ALA A 534 21.67 9.73 33.24
N ALA A 535 22.46 10.63 32.63
CA ALA A 535 23.14 11.69 33.37
C ALA A 535 22.18 12.69 34.03
N GLU A 536 21.00 12.92 33.45
CA GLU A 536 20.04 13.91 33.93
C GLU A 536 19.00 13.35 34.91
N LEU A 537 18.53 12.12 34.67
CA LEU A 537 17.44 11.47 35.42
C LEU A 537 17.89 10.29 36.28
N GLY A 538 19.14 9.85 36.13
CA GLY A 538 19.62 8.57 36.64
C GLY A 538 19.29 7.41 35.70
N GLU A 539 20.08 6.34 35.80
CA GLU A 539 19.83 5.09 35.05
C GLU A 539 18.57 4.38 35.54
N ASP A 540 18.32 4.39 36.86
CA ASP A 540 17.10 3.88 37.46
C ASP A 540 16.14 5.04 37.77
N LEU A 541 15.15 5.24 36.90
CA LEU A 541 14.23 6.37 36.98
C LEU A 541 13.46 6.39 38.32
N ASP A 542 13.61 7.45 39.13
CA ASP A 542 12.87 7.61 40.38
C ASP A 542 11.37 7.84 40.12
N PRO A 543 10.47 6.93 40.52
CA PRO A 543 9.03 7.09 40.27
C PRO A 543 8.39 8.32 40.94
N ALA A 544 9.06 8.92 41.93
CA ALA A 544 8.60 10.16 42.56
C ALA A 544 8.94 11.43 41.76
N ASP A 545 9.81 11.35 40.75
CA ASP A 545 10.23 12.52 39.96
C ASP A 545 9.10 12.98 39.03
N PRO A 546 8.52 14.19 39.25
CA PRO A 546 7.41 14.68 38.44
C PRO A 546 7.81 14.94 36.98
N ARG A 547 9.10 15.17 36.70
CA ARG A 547 9.61 15.43 35.34
C ARG A 547 9.31 14.25 34.42
N LEU A 548 9.33 13.02 34.96
CA LEU A 548 9.10 11.80 34.18
C LEU A 548 7.75 11.79 33.48
N LEU A 549 6.74 12.53 33.94
CA LEU A 549 5.40 12.54 33.35
C LEU A 549 5.19 13.62 32.30
N GLU A 550 6.01 14.67 32.32
CA GLU A 550 5.80 15.88 31.53
C GLU A 550 6.79 15.96 30.36
N ARG A 551 8.01 15.46 30.55
CA ARG A 551 9.01 15.37 29.49
C ARG A 551 8.79 14.16 28.58
N SER A 552 9.32 14.25 27.37
CA SER A 552 9.56 13.06 26.56
C SER A 552 10.78 12.33 27.10
N LEU A 553 10.67 11.00 27.24
CA LEU A 553 11.75 10.12 27.65
C LEU A 553 12.48 9.60 26.40
#